data_AF-A0AAE2XS60-F1
#
_entry.id   AF-A0AAE2XS60-F1
#
_cell.length_a   1.000
_cell.length_b   1.000
_cell.length_c   1.000
_cell.angle_alpha   90.00
_cell.angle_beta   90.00
_cell.angle_gamma   90.00
#
_symmetry.space_group_name_H-M   'P 1'
#
loop_
_entity.id
_entity.type
_entity.pdbx_description
1 polymer ?
#
loop_
_entity_poly.entity_id
_entity_poly.type
_entity_poly.pdbx_seq_one_letter_code
_entity_poly.pdbx_strand_id
1 'polypeptide(L)'
;MSCERFAEFLDAVRLAVRDFLMVAVEFVENVLPVLKYRGGGASGVIERLKLWKEVMRETLLLAENYIQVVYEALVFMSRLTSLFEGSQAQDERPTHLTLKVDAESAKLFLRKLVEEGFLRFDEQVNVVWGRMLRLSSIVAPLDEEISARLKRLVGEEIRRWVGEGSSVMDAYNRALEADCEEELTKEILNFSSGPRLLLDGLKRIALAFNMNPDPTSLPLDRLSEIMKVVKEAVPNILRGIEARFSIHSYWVNTLFHMLRVLHGSDRKAFMLLDQLIDEAAQSRGRKVIQELLPKDVNLEELRAGLVIARTNLEDSLRELPYFKLMVEKFFTLLNLINIPIIRDFCEKEHELVRHAESSINQALRLAKDANFKAYRAMEELKRLNSGAR
;
A
#
# COMPACT_ATOMS: atom_id res chain seq x y z
N MET A 1 -39.83 11.76 -42.79
CA MET A 1 -39.48 10.71 -41.82
C MET A 1 -40.31 10.98 -40.55
N SER A 2 -40.95 9.98 -39.94
CA SER A 2 -41.88 10.19 -38.80
C SER A 2 -41.13 10.47 -37.49
N CYS A 3 -41.76 11.17 -36.54
CA CYS A 3 -41.25 11.40 -35.18
C CYS A 3 -40.83 10.10 -34.47
N GLU A 4 -41.44 8.97 -34.85
CA GLU A 4 -41.14 7.63 -34.33
C GLU A 4 -39.69 7.20 -34.61
N ARG A 5 -39.16 7.45 -35.81
CA ARG A 5 -37.77 7.11 -36.14
C ARG A 5 -36.74 7.93 -35.34
N PHE A 6 -37.05 9.18 -35.02
CA PHE A 6 -36.17 10.00 -34.19
C PHE A 6 -36.19 9.53 -32.72
N ALA A 7 -37.36 9.12 -32.21
CA ALA A 7 -37.49 8.51 -30.89
C ALA A 7 -36.69 7.19 -30.78
N GLU A 8 -36.73 6.34 -31.81
CA GLU A 8 -35.90 5.13 -31.89
C GLU A 8 -34.39 5.42 -31.82
N PHE A 9 -33.93 6.51 -32.45
CA PHE A 9 -32.52 6.93 -32.35
C PHE A 9 -32.12 7.39 -30.95
N LEU A 10 -32.97 8.17 -30.28
CA LEU A 10 -32.72 8.62 -28.91
C LEU A 10 -32.70 7.44 -27.93
N ASP A 11 -33.60 6.47 -28.10
CA ASP A 11 -33.58 5.24 -27.30
C ASP A 11 -32.31 4.42 -27.55
N ALA A 12 -31.82 4.33 -28.79
CA ALA A 12 -30.55 3.66 -29.09
C ALA A 12 -29.34 4.33 -28.43
N VAL A 13 -29.32 5.68 -28.35
CA VAL A 13 -28.29 6.44 -27.60
C VAL A 13 -28.41 6.15 -26.10
N ARG A 14 -29.63 6.19 -25.54
CA ARG A 14 -29.88 5.94 -24.12
C ARG A 14 -29.46 4.54 -23.70
N LEU A 15 -29.73 3.52 -24.52
CA LEU A 15 -29.28 2.15 -24.29
C LEU A 15 -27.76 2.02 -24.32
N ALA A 16 -27.08 2.69 -25.24
CA ALA A 16 -25.60 2.68 -25.29
C ALA A 16 -24.98 3.35 -24.05
N VAL A 17 -25.57 4.46 -23.58
CA VAL A 17 -25.14 5.13 -22.34
C VAL A 17 -25.40 4.27 -21.11
N ARG A 18 -26.53 3.56 -21.04
CA ARG A 18 -26.81 2.58 -19.99
C ARG A 18 -25.72 1.52 -19.93
N ASP A 19 -25.41 0.89 -21.06
CA ASP A 19 -24.46 -0.21 -21.12
C ASP A 19 -23.06 0.25 -20.71
N PHE A 20 -22.67 1.47 -21.10
CA PHE A 20 -21.45 2.12 -20.62
C PHE A 20 -21.44 2.30 -19.10
N LEU A 21 -22.50 2.87 -18.52
CA LEU A 21 -22.61 3.09 -17.08
C LEU A 21 -22.61 1.77 -16.30
N MET A 22 -23.25 0.72 -16.83
CA MET A 22 -23.22 -0.61 -16.22
C MET A 22 -21.80 -1.15 -16.08
N VAL A 23 -20.96 -1.06 -17.13
CA VAL A 23 -19.56 -1.49 -17.06
C VAL A 23 -18.76 -0.65 -16.06
N ALA A 24 -19.02 0.65 -15.99
CA ALA A 24 -18.33 1.53 -15.04
C ALA A 24 -18.71 1.25 -13.58
N VAL A 25 -19.97 0.95 -13.31
CA VAL A 25 -20.41 0.56 -11.97
C VAL A 25 -19.93 -0.85 -11.63
N GLU A 26 -19.94 -1.80 -12.57
CA GLU A 26 -19.35 -3.13 -12.36
C GLU A 26 -17.86 -3.03 -12.06
N PHE A 27 -17.12 -2.13 -12.71
CA PHE A 27 -15.73 -1.86 -12.36
C PHE A 27 -15.60 -1.34 -10.91
N VAL A 28 -16.46 -0.41 -10.49
CA VAL A 28 -16.52 0.07 -9.10
C VAL A 28 -16.83 -1.08 -8.13
N GLU A 29 -17.87 -1.87 -8.41
CA GLU A 29 -18.30 -3.03 -7.59
C GLU A 29 -17.16 -4.04 -7.38
N ASN A 30 -16.45 -4.37 -8.46
CA ASN A 30 -15.45 -5.42 -8.44
C ASN A 30 -14.08 -4.94 -7.95
N VAL A 31 -13.69 -3.69 -8.21
CA VAL A 31 -12.32 -3.20 -7.97
C VAL A 31 -12.22 -2.28 -6.74
N LEU A 32 -13.31 -1.65 -6.28
CA LEU A 32 -13.37 -0.89 -5.01
C LEU A 32 -13.84 -1.65 -3.73
N PRO A 33 -14.02 -2.99 -3.67
CA PRO A 33 -14.66 -3.62 -2.50
C PRO A 33 -13.83 -3.55 -1.21
N VAL A 34 -12.59 -3.06 -1.27
CA VAL A 34 -11.72 -2.78 -0.11
C VAL A 34 -12.25 -1.61 0.75
N LEU A 35 -13.22 -0.83 0.27
CA LEU A 35 -13.83 0.28 1.02
C LEU A 35 -14.97 -0.13 1.97
N LYS A 36 -15.15 -1.43 2.29
CA LYS A 36 -16.01 -1.88 3.41
C LYS A 36 -15.40 -1.53 4.79
N TYR A 37 -14.92 -0.31 4.96
CA TYR A 37 -14.55 0.19 6.28
C TYR A 37 -15.79 0.80 6.91
N ARG A 38 -16.33 0.10 7.93
CA ARG A 38 -17.35 0.62 8.85
C ARG A 38 -16.70 1.63 9.83
N GLY A 39 -16.15 2.71 9.30
CA GLY A 39 -15.76 3.88 10.08
C GLY A 39 -16.86 4.91 9.97
N GLY A 40 -17.71 5.02 10.99
CA GLY A 40 -18.76 6.02 11.08
C GLY A 40 -18.14 7.42 11.19
N GLY A 41 -17.88 8.06 10.06
CA GLY A 41 -17.38 9.43 10.00
C GLY A 41 -17.55 9.96 8.59
N ALA A 42 -18.01 11.21 8.48
CA ALA A 42 -18.33 11.91 7.24
C ALA A 42 -17.11 12.12 6.32
N SER A 43 -16.53 11.05 5.80
CA SER A 43 -15.44 11.06 4.83
C SER A 43 -15.96 10.52 3.50
N GLY A 44 -15.85 11.30 2.43
CA GLY A 44 -16.27 10.91 1.09
C GLY A 44 -15.39 9.79 0.52
N VAL A 45 -15.77 9.26 -0.63
CA VAL A 45 -15.06 8.15 -1.29
C VAL A 45 -13.59 8.47 -1.54
N ILE A 46 -13.30 9.73 -1.91
CA ILE A 46 -11.94 10.19 -2.22
C ILE A 46 -11.05 10.15 -0.96
N GLU A 47 -11.58 10.57 0.20
CA GLU A 47 -10.84 10.51 1.47
C GLU A 47 -10.53 9.08 1.88
N ARG A 48 -11.50 8.17 1.74
CA ARG A 48 -11.29 6.75 2.08
C ARG A 48 -10.24 6.08 1.20
N LEU A 49 -10.22 6.44 -0.09
CA LEU A 49 -9.17 6.02 -1.02
C LEU A 49 -7.80 6.54 -0.60
N LYS A 50 -7.67 7.85 -0.34
CA LYS A 50 -6.41 8.45 0.11
C LYS A 50 -5.88 7.78 1.38
N LEU A 51 -6.77 7.48 2.33
CA LEU A 51 -6.41 6.84 3.58
C LEU A 51 -5.86 5.42 3.35
N TRP A 52 -6.52 4.62 2.51
CA TRP A 52 -6.02 3.28 2.14
C TRP A 52 -4.64 3.35 1.45
N LYS A 53 -4.41 4.37 0.61
CA LYS A 53 -3.11 4.60 -0.05
C LYS A 53 -2.00 4.78 0.98
N GLU A 54 -2.26 5.60 1.98
CA GLU A 54 -1.30 5.93 3.03
C GLU A 54 -1.02 4.72 3.92
N VAL A 55 -2.04 3.96 4.32
CA VAL A 55 -1.89 2.72 5.10
C VAL A 55 -1.00 1.71 4.37
N MET A 56 -1.27 1.44 3.09
CA MET A 56 -0.48 0.48 2.31
C MET A 56 0.96 0.95 2.13
N ARG A 57 1.16 2.24 1.84
CA ARG A 57 2.49 2.83 1.68
C ARG A 57 3.32 2.68 2.95
N GLU A 58 2.79 3.07 4.11
CA GLU A 58 3.52 2.98 5.37
C GLU A 58 3.76 1.53 5.80
N THR A 59 2.82 0.62 5.53
CA THR A 59 3.00 -0.82 5.83
C THR A 59 4.17 -1.42 5.04
N LEU A 60 4.29 -1.10 3.75
CA LEU A 60 5.38 -1.57 2.90
C LEU A 60 6.75 -1.03 3.32
N LEU A 61 6.82 0.28 3.57
CA LEU A 61 8.06 0.92 4.02
C LEU A 61 8.46 0.40 5.41
N LEU A 62 7.49 0.13 6.28
CA LEU A 62 7.73 -0.49 7.57
C LEU A 62 8.36 -1.89 7.40
N ALA A 63 7.83 -2.72 6.50
CA ALA A 63 8.38 -4.05 6.24
C ALA A 63 9.83 -3.98 5.69
N GLU A 64 10.12 -3.01 4.81
CA GLU A 64 11.48 -2.76 4.30
C GLU A 64 12.45 -2.38 5.43
N ASN A 65 12.09 -1.38 6.23
CA ASN A 65 12.95 -0.92 7.32
C ASN A 65 13.10 -1.98 8.41
N TYR A 66 12.06 -2.78 8.66
CA TYR A 66 12.11 -3.90 9.59
C TYR A 66 13.20 -4.91 9.20
N ILE A 67 13.25 -5.33 7.93
CA ILE A 67 14.27 -6.26 7.43
C ILE A 67 15.67 -5.65 7.50
N GLN A 68 15.80 -4.34 7.20
CA GLN A 68 17.06 -3.61 7.33
C GLN A 68 17.59 -3.64 8.77
N VAL A 69 16.73 -3.35 9.76
CA VAL A 69 17.13 -3.36 11.19
C VAL A 69 17.60 -4.74 11.62
N VAL A 70 16.88 -5.80 11.23
CA VAL A 70 17.26 -7.18 11.57
C VAL A 70 18.63 -7.54 10.99
N TYR A 71 18.88 -7.19 9.73
CA TYR A 71 20.18 -7.40 9.10
C TYR A 71 21.30 -6.65 9.84
N GLU A 72 21.10 -5.37 10.15
CA GLU A 72 22.11 -4.57 10.85
C GLU A 72 22.42 -5.08 12.25
N ALA A 73 21.40 -5.49 13.01
CA ALA A 73 21.57 -6.10 14.33
C ALA A 73 22.42 -7.37 14.27
N LEU A 74 22.12 -8.26 13.32
CA LEU A 74 22.84 -9.52 13.15
C LEU A 74 24.28 -9.30 12.66
N VAL A 75 24.51 -8.34 11.75
CA VAL A 75 25.87 -7.96 11.31
C VAL A 75 26.67 -7.39 12.49
N PHE A 76 26.06 -6.52 13.28
CA PHE A 76 26.71 -5.95 14.46
C PHE A 76 27.12 -7.05 15.46
N MET A 77 26.21 -7.96 15.81
CA MET A 77 26.54 -9.08 16.70
C MET A 77 27.58 -10.03 16.10
N SER A 78 27.53 -10.29 14.78
CA SER A 78 28.53 -11.10 14.09
C SER A 78 29.92 -10.47 14.13
N ARG A 79 30.02 -9.15 13.95
CA ARG A 79 31.29 -8.41 14.08
C ARG A 79 31.81 -8.44 15.52
N LEU A 80 30.94 -8.23 16.50
CA LEU A 80 31.32 -8.26 17.91
C LEU A 80 31.80 -9.64 18.35
N THR A 81 31.11 -10.70 17.92
CA THR A 81 31.52 -12.10 18.21
C THR A 81 32.85 -12.47 17.55
N SER A 82 33.27 -11.78 16.49
CA SER A 82 34.56 -12.04 15.83
C SER A 82 35.78 -11.80 16.75
N LEU A 83 35.62 -10.97 17.80
CA LEU A 83 36.64 -10.70 18.80
C LEU A 83 36.97 -11.89 19.71
N PHE A 84 36.14 -12.93 19.74
CA PHE A 84 36.28 -14.03 20.70
C PHE A 84 36.70 -15.35 20.06
N GLU A 85 37.55 -16.11 20.74
CA GLU A 85 37.87 -17.51 20.46
C GLU A 85 36.85 -18.44 21.16
N GLY A 86 36.32 -19.44 20.44
CA GLY A 86 35.34 -20.40 20.97
C GLY A 86 34.07 -20.57 20.12
N SER A 87 33.42 -21.72 20.24
CA SER A 87 32.27 -22.14 19.41
C SER A 87 31.05 -21.22 19.59
N GLN A 88 30.44 -20.83 18.48
CA GLN A 88 29.09 -20.28 18.41
C GLN A 88 28.09 -21.29 19.01
N ALA A 89 27.72 -21.13 20.28
CA ALA A 89 26.58 -21.83 20.84
C ALA A 89 25.48 -20.80 21.13
N GLN A 90 24.39 -20.92 20.39
CA GLN A 90 23.11 -20.34 20.73
C GLN A 90 22.70 -20.85 22.12
N ASP A 91 22.17 -19.95 22.93
CA ASP A 91 21.38 -20.17 24.16
C ASP A 91 22.00 -20.37 25.55
N GLU A 92 23.31 -20.50 25.75
CA GLU A 92 23.87 -20.45 27.12
C GLU A 92 25.09 -19.54 27.20
N ARG A 93 25.09 -18.61 28.18
CA ARG A 93 26.20 -17.66 28.42
C ARG A 93 27.51 -18.45 28.50
N PRO A 94 28.42 -18.33 27.52
CA PRO A 94 29.65 -19.09 27.56
C PRO A 94 30.47 -18.60 28.76
N THR A 95 30.81 -19.50 29.67
CA THR A 95 31.56 -19.18 30.89
C THR A 95 33.05 -18.96 30.63
N HIS A 96 33.55 -19.28 29.44
CA HIS A 96 34.96 -19.11 29.06
C HIS A 96 35.07 -18.64 27.61
N LEU A 97 35.08 -17.32 27.40
CA LEU A 97 35.47 -16.69 26.14
C LEU A 97 36.80 -15.95 26.38
N THR A 98 37.78 -16.18 25.51
CA THR A 98 39.04 -15.43 25.46
C THR A 98 39.06 -14.52 24.24
N LEU A 99 39.72 -13.37 24.35
CA LEU A 99 39.86 -12.46 23.21
C LEU A 99 40.88 -13.04 22.22
N LYS A 100 40.58 -12.91 20.92
CA LYS A 100 41.52 -13.26 19.83
C LYS A 100 42.68 -12.26 19.69
N VAL A 101 42.54 -11.10 20.31
CA VAL A 101 43.42 -9.93 20.15
C VAL A 101 43.71 -9.33 21.52
N ASP A 102 44.77 -8.53 21.62
CA ASP A 102 45.07 -7.80 22.85
C ASP A 102 43.98 -6.77 23.19
N ALA A 103 43.93 -6.38 24.46
CA ALA A 103 42.89 -5.50 25.00
C ALA A 103 42.82 -4.12 24.30
N GLU A 104 43.96 -3.54 23.93
CA GLU A 104 43.99 -2.23 23.26
C GLU A 104 43.48 -2.33 21.82
N SER A 105 43.86 -3.38 21.10
CA SER A 105 43.29 -3.69 19.78
C SER A 105 41.78 -3.94 19.84
N ALA A 106 41.29 -4.65 20.86
CA ALA A 106 39.85 -4.85 21.08
C ALA A 106 39.12 -3.54 21.35
N LYS A 107 39.65 -2.67 22.22
CA LYS A 107 39.09 -1.33 22.49
C LYS A 107 39.05 -0.46 21.23
N LEU A 108 40.13 -0.45 20.43
CA LEU A 108 40.17 0.29 19.17
C LEU A 108 39.13 -0.23 18.16
N PHE A 109 38.98 -1.55 18.07
CA PHE A 109 37.94 -2.16 17.25
C PHE A 109 36.54 -1.79 17.73
N LEU A 110 36.26 -1.82 19.05
CA LEU A 110 34.97 -1.42 19.61
C LEU A 110 34.62 0.01 19.25
N ARG A 111 35.56 0.96 19.36
CA ARG A 111 35.32 2.36 18.96
C ARG A 111 34.83 2.46 17.52
N LYS A 112 35.55 1.82 16.59
CA LYS A 112 35.14 1.76 15.17
C LYS A 112 33.79 1.07 14.97
N LEU A 113 33.54 -0.03 15.69
CA LEU A 113 32.28 -0.77 15.60
C LEU A 113 31.09 0.07 16.10
N VAL A 114 31.27 0.91 17.13
CA VAL A 114 30.23 1.82 17.61
C VAL A 114 29.99 2.94 16.60
N GLU A 115 31.05 3.62 16.17
CA GLU A 115 30.98 4.74 15.22
C GLU A 115 30.37 4.32 13.86
N GLU A 116 30.77 3.18 13.33
CA GLU A 116 30.39 2.73 11.99
C GLU A 116 29.21 1.74 11.97
N GLY A 117 28.85 1.17 13.12
CA GLY A 117 27.87 0.08 13.25
C GLY A 117 26.70 0.43 14.15
N PHE A 118 26.95 0.59 15.45
CA PHE A 118 25.87 0.77 16.44
C PHE A 118 25.01 2.02 16.18
N LEU A 119 25.63 3.15 15.84
CA LEU A 119 24.89 4.39 15.58
C LEU A 119 23.94 4.26 14.38
N ARG A 120 24.39 3.61 13.30
CA ARG A 120 23.54 3.35 12.12
C ARG A 120 22.35 2.46 12.47
N PHE A 121 22.62 1.44 13.26
CA PHE A 121 21.60 0.55 13.79
C PHE A 121 20.57 1.30 14.64
N ASP A 122 20.99 2.14 15.58
CA ASP A 122 20.09 2.95 16.41
C ASP A 122 19.25 3.93 15.57
N GLU A 123 19.83 4.54 14.54
CA GLU A 123 19.09 5.37 13.58
C GLU A 123 17.98 4.56 12.87
N GLN A 124 18.25 3.34 12.42
CA GLN A 124 17.24 2.52 11.75
C GLN A 124 16.11 2.09 12.71
N VAL A 125 16.44 1.81 13.97
CA VAL A 125 15.44 1.51 15.00
C VAL A 125 14.48 2.68 15.19
N ASN A 126 15.02 3.90 15.30
CA ASN A 126 14.23 5.12 15.40
C ASN A 126 13.31 5.34 14.19
N VAL A 127 13.80 5.03 12.98
CA VAL A 127 12.98 5.08 11.74
C VAL A 127 11.81 4.10 11.83
N VAL A 128 12.05 2.86 12.24
CA VAL A 128 10.99 1.83 12.36
C VAL A 128 9.91 2.25 13.35
N TRP A 129 10.28 2.74 14.54
CA TRP A 129 9.29 3.23 15.51
C TRP A 129 8.52 4.44 15.01
N GLY A 130 9.19 5.41 14.39
CA GLY A 130 8.54 6.57 13.79
C GLY A 130 7.47 6.15 12.78
N ARG A 131 7.75 5.14 11.95
CA ARG A 131 6.78 4.56 11.02
C ARG A 131 5.63 3.84 11.70
N MET A 132 5.90 3.03 12.72
CA MET A 132 4.83 2.34 13.45
C MET A 132 3.87 3.33 14.15
N LEU A 133 4.41 4.41 14.74
CA LEU A 133 3.60 5.48 15.32
C LEU A 133 2.78 6.21 14.25
N ARG A 134 3.38 6.49 13.09
CA ARG A 134 2.67 7.08 11.94
C ARG A 134 1.54 6.18 11.46
N LEU A 135 1.81 4.89 11.24
CA LEU A 135 0.81 3.91 10.84
C LEU A 135 -0.34 3.84 11.85
N SER A 136 -0.04 3.85 13.16
CA SER A 136 -1.08 3.88 14.20
C SER A 136 -1.99 5.12 14.08
N SER A 137 -1.42 6.27 13.72
CA SER A 137 -2.18 7.53 13.57
C SER A 137 -3.05 7.54 12.31
N ILE A 138 -2.55 6.93 11.21
CA ILE A 138 -3.29 6.79 9.95
C ILE A 138 -4.42 5.76 10.10
N VAL A 139 -4.22 4.70 10.89
CA VAL A 139 -5.24 3.67 11.12
C VAL A 139 -6.29 4.10 12.15
N ALA A 140 -6.00 5.08 13.02
CA ALA A 140 -6.92 5.51 14.08
C ALA A 140 -8.35 5.83 13.60
N PRO A 141 -8.57 6.54 12.48
CA PRO A 141 -9.93 6.80 11.98
C PRO A 141 -10.64 5.56 11.41
N LEU A 142 -9.91 4.48 11.14
CA LEU A 142 -10.44 3.23 10.58
C LEU A 142 -10.80 2.22 11.67
N ASP A 143 -9.91 2.07 12.64
CA ASP A 143 -10.00 1.09 13.71
C ASP A 143 -9.24 1.62 14.94
N GLU A 144 -9.98 2.23 15.85
CA GLU A 144 -9.43 2.79 17.09
C GLU A 144 -8.81 1.72 17.99
N GLU A 145 -9.34 0.48 17.97
CA GLU A 145 -8.85 -0.62 18.80
C GLU A 145 -7.48 -1.10 18.32
N ILE A 146 -7.34 -1.37 17.01
CA ILE A 146 -6.07 -1.74 16.40
C ILE A 146 -5.05 -0.60 16.58
N SER A 147 -5.45 0.65 16.35
CA SER A 147 -4.58 1.80 16.54
C SER A 147 -4.07 1.91 17.98
N ALA A 148 -4.96 1.81 18.97
CA ALA A 148 -4.60 1.88 20.38
C ALA A 148 -3.66 0.73 20.79
N ARG A 149 -3.91 -0.48 20.29
CA ARG A 149 -3.06 -1.65 20.52
C ARG A 149 -1.66 -1.45 19.94
N LEU A 150 -1.55 -0.96 18.69
CA LEU A 150 -0.28 -0.66 18.04
C LEU A 150 0.50 0.40 18.81
N LYS A 151 -0.16 1.51 19.15
CA LYS A 151 0.47 2.61 19.89
C LYS A 151 0.98 2.15 21.26
N ARG A 152 0.24 1.28 21.95
CA ARG A 152 0.66 0.70 23.24
C ARG A 152 1.90 -0.18 23.08
N LEU A 153 1.88 -1.12 22.14
CA LEU A 153 3.02 -2.01 21.86
C LEU A 153 4.28 -1.22 21.53
N VAL A 154 4.17 -0.23 20.64
CA VAL A 154 5.31 0.63 20.28
C VAL A 154 5.81 1.43 21.50
N GLY A 155 4.91 1.99 22.30
CA GLY A 155 5.28 2.73 23.51
C GLY A 155 5.92 1.87 24.61
N GLU A 156 5.55 0.58 24.71
CA GLU A 156 6.22 -0.38 25.59
C GLU A 156 7.63 -0.69 25.09
N GLU A 157 7.80 -0.96 23.79
CA GLU A 157 9.11 -1.26 23.22
C GLU A 157 10.06 -0.04 23.23
N ILE A 158 9.56 1.18 22.98
CA ILE A 158 10.36 2.41 23.13
C ILE A 158 10.84 2.58 24.58
N ARG A 159 9.94 2.44 25.57
CA ARG A 159 10.33 2.59 26.99
C ARG A 159 11.35 1.53 27.40
N ARG A 160 11.16 0.30 26.91
CA ARG A 160 12.11 -0.78 27.11
C ARG A 160 13.46 -0.43 26.50
N TRP A 161 13.52 0.03 25.26
CA TRP A 161 14.77 0.43 24.62
C TRP A 161 15.43 1.65 25.26
N VAL A 162 14.68 2.65 25.69
CA VAL A 162 15.28 3.81 26.36
C VAL A 162 15.94 3.38 27.67
N GLY A 163 15.32 2.48 28.44
CA GLY A 163 15.94 1.94 29.66
C GLY A 163 17.13 1.00 29.37
N GLU A 164 16.91 -0.01 28.52
CA GLU A 164 17.90 -1.06 28.24
C GLU A 164 19.01 -0.56 27.31
N GLY A 165 18.73 0.33 26.36
CA GLY A 165 19.67 0.94 25.43
C GLY A 165 20.65 1.91 26.09
N SER A 166 20.25 2.61 27.16
CA SER A 166 21.22 3.34 28.00
C SER A 166 22.27 2.40 28.60
N SER A 167 21.86 1.19 29.00
CA SER A 167 22.79 0.19 29.55
C SER A 167 23.81 -0.31 28.53
N VAL A 168 23.49 -0.24 27.23
CA VAL A 168 24.37 -0.62 26.12
C VAL A 168 25.49 0.41 25.97
N MET A 169 25.17 1.70 25.93
CA MET A 169 26.20 2.74 25.87
C MET A 169 27.04 2.81 27.15
N ASP A 170 26.43 2.56 28.31
CA ASP A 170 27.18 2.46 29.56
C ASP A 170 28.13 1.25 29.56
N ALA A 171 27.70 0.10 29.03
CA ALA A 171 28.57 -1.07 28.88
C ALA A 171 29.73 -0.81 27.91
N TYR A 172 29.49 -0.06 26.83
CA TYR A 172 30.56 0.39 25.94
C TYR A 172 31.58 1.28 26.66
N ASN A 173 31.12 2.30 27.39
CA ASN A 173 32.01 3.19 28.13
C ASN A 173 32.83 2.41 29.17
N ARG A 174 32.20 1.50 29.92
CA ARG A 174 32.90 0.61 30.86
C ARG A 174 33.89 -0.34 30.16
N ALA A 175 33.57 -0.83 28.96
CA ALA A 175 34.50 -1.65 28.18
C ALA A 175 35.75 -0.84 27.78
N LEU A 176 35.61 0.45 27.46
CA LEU A 176 36.77 1.30 27.16
C LEU A 176 37.64 1.56 28.41
N GLU A 177 37.02 1.64 29.58
CA GLU A 177 37.65 1.88 30.87
C GLU A 177 38.20 0.63 31.56
N ALA A 178 37.88 -0.58 31.06
CA ALA A 178 38.28 -1.83 31.69
C ALA A 178 39.80 -1.98 31.82
N ASP A 179 40.27 -2.37 33.02
CA ASP A 179 41.70 -2.47 33.35
C ASP A 179 42.28 -3.87 33.07
N CYS A 180 41.43 -4.89 32.92
CA CYS A 180 41.83 -6.25 32.60
C CYS A 180 40.94 -6.91 31.53
N GLU A 181 41.44 -8.01 30.96
CA GLU A 181 40.76 -8.75 29.88
C GLU A 181 39.42 -9.35 30.31
N GLU A 182 39.30 -9.76 31.57
CA GLU A 182 38.08 -10.38 32.12
C GLU A 182 36.94 -9.35 32.22
N GLU A 183 37.23 -8.16 32.73
CA GLU A 183 36.29 -7.03 32.78
C GLU A 183 35.91 -6.57 31.37
N LEU A 184 36.90 -6.43 30.48
CA LEU A 184 36.67 -6.06 29.07
C LEU A 184 35.73 -7.07 28.39
N THR A 185 36.02 -8.37 28.52
CA THR A 185 35.20 -9.44 27.95
C THR A 185 33.77 -9.42 28.47
N LYS A 186 33.60 -9.25 29.79
CA LYS A 186 32.29 -9.14 30.42
C LYS A 186 31.48 -7.95 29.89
N GLU A 187 32.09 -6.78 29.78
CA GLU A 187 31.38 -5.59 29.30
C GLU A 187 31.08 -5.65 27.78
N ILE A 188 31.96 -6.24 26.96
CA ILE A 188 31.66 -6.50 25.53
C ILE A 188 30.47 -7.47 25.38
N LEU A 189 30.36 -8.47 26.25
CA LEU A 189 29.21 -9.38 26.25
C LEU A 189 27.92 -8.65 26.68
N ASN A 190 27.99 -7.78 27.67
CA ASN A 190 26.88 -6.92 28.07
C ASN A 190 26.46 -5.98 26.92
N PHE A 191 27.42 -5.47 26.16
CA PHE A 191 27.16 -4.63 24.98
C PHE A 191 26.34 -5.36 23.91
N SER A 192 26.54 -6.68 23.75
CA SER A 192 25.77 -7.51 22.81
C SER A 192 24.30 -7.74 23.21
N SER A 193 23.90 -7.43 24.45
CA SER A 193 22.54 -7.67 24.94
C SER A 193 21.51 -6.77 24.26
N GLY A 194 21.85 -5.52 23.95
CA GLY A 194 20.95 -4.55 23.30
C GLY A 194 20.33 -5.07 21.99
N PRO A 195 21.14 -5.37 20.96
CA PRO A 195 20.64 -5.92 19.70
C PRO A 195 19.77 -7.18 19.86
N ARG A 196 20.08 -8.05 20.83
CA ARG A 196 19.27 -9.25 21.11
C ARG A 196 17.88 -8.90 21.65
N LEU A 197 17.82 -7.96 22.60
CA LEU A 197 16.57 -7.48 23.19
C LEU A 197 15.68 -6.83 22.12
N LEU A 198 16.28 -6.09 21.19
CA LEU A 198 15.56 -5.54 20.04
C LEU A 198 15.05 -6.64 19.11
N LEU A 199 15.88 -7.61 18.72
CA LEU A 199 15.43 -8.72 17.86
C LEU A 199 14.24 -9.46 18.50
N ASP A 200 14.25 -9.66 19.82
CA ASP A 200 13.11 -10.20 20.57
C ASP A 200 11.86 -9.29 20.53
N GLY A 201 12.04 -7.97 20.63
CA GLY A 201 10.97 -6.99 20.44
C GLY A 201 10.36 -7.03 19.04
N LEU A 202 11.22 -7.01 18.03
CA LEU A 202 10.87 -7.10 16.62
C LEU A 202 10.15 -8.41 16.28
N LYS A 203 10.58 -9.52 16.88
CA LYS A 203 9.90 -10.81 16.76
C LYS A 203 8.50 -10.79 17.37
N ARG A 204 8.34 -10.20 18.55
CA ARG A 204 7.02 -10.05 19.19
C ARG A 204 6.07 -9.18 18.35
N ILE A 205 6.58 -8.13 17.74
CA ILE A 205 5.81 -7.30 16.80
C ILE A 205 5.43 -8.10 15.56
N ALA A 206 6.39 -8.79 14.92
CA ALA A 206 6.12 -9.62 13.74
C ALA A 206 5.07 -10.71 14.00
N LEU A 207 5.12 -11.36 15.17
CA LEU A 207 4.11 -12.32 15.61
C LEU A 207 2.73 -11.67 15.79
N ALA A 208 2.66 -10.45 16.34
CA ALA A 208 1.41 -9.70 16.45
C ALA A 208 0.77 -9.38 15.09
N PHE A 209 1.60 -9.26 14.04
CA PHE A 209 1.17 -9.09 12.65
C PHE A 209 1.08 -10.40 11.85
N ASN A 210 1.27 -11.54 12.50
CA ASN A 210 1.24 -12.87 11.86
C ASN A 210 2.23 -12.99 10.67
N MET A 211 3.35 -12.27 10.68
CA MET A 211 4.36 -12.34 9.63
C MET A 211 5.13 -13.67 9.73
N ASN A 212 5.32 -14.38 8.62
CA ASN A 212 6.02 -15.67 8.61
C ASN A 212 6.78 -15.88 7.29
N PRO A 213 8.12 -15.99 7.19
CA PRO A 213 9.06 -16.24 8.27
C PRO A 213 9.52 -14.98 8.99
N ASP A 214 9.74 -15.15 10.28
CA ASP A 214 10.47 -14.22 11.13
C ASP A 214 11.94 -14.10 10.64
N PRO A 215 12.36 -12.92 10.13
CA PRO A 215 13.68 -12.74 9.54
C PRO A 215 14.80 -12.82 10.58
N THR A 216 14.50 -12.73 11.89
CA THR A 216 15.53 -12.79 12.94
C THR A 216 16.26 -14.15 13.01
N SER A 217 15.65 -15.19 12.45
CA SER A 217 16.21 -16.56 12.41
C SER A 217 17.01 -16.88 11.15
N LEU A 218 17.01 -16.00 10.15
CA LEU A 218 17.60 -16.28 8.85
C LEU A 218 19.11 -16.04 8.84
N PRO A 219 19.89 -16.83 8.07
CA PRO A 219 21.30 -16.55 7.80
C PRO A 219 21.53 -15.18 7.15
N LEU A 220 22.69 -14.57 7.43
CA LEU A 220 23.05 -13.22 6.94
C LEU A 220 23.08 -13.10 5.41
N ASP A 221 23.53 -14.15 4.71
CA ASP A 221 23.53 -14.23 3.25
C ASP A 221 22.10 -14.19 2.70
N ARG A 222 21.19 -14.96 3.29
CA ARG A 222 19.76 -14.94 2.94
C ARG A 222 19.10 -13.61 3.23
N LEU A 223 19.39 -13.00 4.37
CA LEU A 223 18.89 -11.67 4.69
C LEU A 223 19.39 -10.60 3.71
N SER A 224 20.64 -10.69 3.29
CA SER A 224 21.20 -9.78 2.29
C SER A 224 20.52 -9.93 0.92
N GLU A 225 20.25 -11.17 0.49
CA GLU A 225 19.48 -11.45 -0.72
C GLU A 225 18.06 -10.88 -0.63
N ILE A 226 17.35 -11.15 0.48
CA ILE A 226 15.99 -10.65 0.72
C ILE A 226 15.99 -9.12 0.73
N MET A 227 16.91 -8.49 1.45
CA MET A 227 17.02 -7.03 1.51
C MET A 227 17.23 -6.41 0.13
N LYS A 228 18.07 -7.01 -0.72
CA LYS A 228 18.27 -6.55 -2.10
C LYS A 228 16.98 -6.62 -2.90
N VAL A 229 16.25 -7.73 -2.81
CA VAL A 229 14.97 -7.90 -3.51
C VAL A 229 13.91 -6.93 -2.99
N VAL A 230 13.81 -6.75 -1.67
CA VAL A 230 12.85 -5.82 -1.05
C VAL A 230 13.13 -4.38 -1.47
N LYS A 231 14.38 -3.93 -1.44
CA LYS A 231 14.78 -2.58 -1.88
C LYS A 231 14.45 -2.32 -3.36
N GLU A 232 14.50 -3.34 -4.20
CA GLU A 232 14.11 -3.24 -5.62
C GLU A 232 12.58 -3.31 -5.80
N ALA A 233 11.90 -4.15 -5.02
CA ALA A 233 10.48 -4.41 -5.16
C ALA A 233 9.62 -3.27 -4.61
N VAL A 234 9.98 -2.72 -3.44
CA VAL A 234 9.16 -1.72 -2.73
C VAL A 234 8.88 -0.47 -3.58
N PRO A 235 9.86 0.17 -4.25
CA PRO A 235 9.57 1.32 -5.13
C PRO A 235 8.58 1.00 -6.25
N ASN A 236 8.69 -0.19 -6.85
CA ASN A 236 7.79 -0.65 -7.92
C ASN A 236 6.39 -0.92 -7.40
N ILE A 237 6.28 -1.54 -6.21
CA ILE A 237 5.00 -1.78 -5.55
C ILE A 237 4.34 -0.45 -5.20
N LEU A 238 5.07 0.49 -4.60
CA LEU A 238 4.55 1.81 -4.28
C LEU A 238 4.05 2.53 -5.53
N ARG A 239 4.82 2.54 -6.61
CA ARG A 239 4.38 3.12 -7.89
C ARG A 239 3.10 2.48 -8.41
N GLY A 240 2.95 1.16 -8.34
CA GLY A 240 1.73 0.52 -8.82
C GLY A 240 0.54 0.69 -7.87
N ILE A 241 0.76 0.91 -6.57
CA ILE A 241 -0.30 1.40 -5.67
C ILE A 241 -0.79 2.75 -6.19
N GLU A 242 0.11 3.68 -6.51
CA GLU A 242 -0.28 4.98 -7.08
C GLU A 242 -1.04 4.83 -8.39
N ALA A 243 -0.56 3.97 -9.29
CA ALA A 243 -1.23 3.66 -10.55
C ALA A 243 -2.64 3.09 -10.35
N ARG A 244 -2.81 2.16 -9.41
CA ARG A 244 -4.12 1.62 -9.02
C ARG A 244 -5.06 2.75 -8.56
N PHE A 245 -4.58 3.66 -7.73
CA PHE A 245 -5.35 4.82 -7.28
C PHE A 245 -5.72 5.78 -8.41
N SER A 246 -4.79 6.04 -9.33
CA SER A 246 -5.02 6.86 -10.52
C SER A 246 -6.12 6.24 -11.38
N ILE A 247 -6.04 4.92 -11.66
CA ILE A 247 -7.08 4.17 -12.36
C ILE A 247 -8.44 4.37 -11.66
N HIS A 248 -8.53 4.12 -10.34
CA HIS A 248 -9.78 4.36 -9.61
C HIS A 248 -10.31 5.79 -9.76
N SER A 249 -9.43 6.78 -9.64
CA SER A 249 -9.78 8.19 -9.77
C SER A 249 -10.32 8.53 -11.16
N TYR A 250 -9.73 7.97 -12.22
CA TYR A 250 -10.21 8.12 -13.60
C TYR A 250 -11.60 7.51 -13.82
N TRP A 251 -11.89 6.37 -13.20
CA TRP A 251 -13.22 5.75 -13.27
C TRP A 251 -14.28 6.52 -12.48
N VAL A 252 -13.93 7.00 -11.28
CA VAL A 252 -14.81 7.88 -10.48
C VAL A 252 -15.10 9.18 -11.24
N ASN A 253 -14.08 9.82 -11.84
CA ASN A 253 -14.27 11.01 -12.65
C ASN A 253 -15.12 10.75 -13.90
N THR A 254 -14.94 9.59 -14.53
CA THR A 254 -15.78 9.15 -15.66
C THR A 254 -17.25 9.08 -15.25
N LEU A 255 -17.57 8.41 -14.14
CA LEU A 255 -18.93 8.34 -13.62
C LEU A 255 -19.48 9.73 -13.26
N PHE A 256 -18.70 10.54 -12.54
CA PHE A 256 -19.07 11.89 -12.15
C PHE A 256 -19.47 12.75 -13.36
N HIS A 257 -18.65 12.78 -14.40
CA HIS A 257 -18.92 13.59 -15.58
C HIS A 257 -20.15 13.09 -16.35
N MET A 258 -20.35 11.77 -16.44
CA MET A 258 -21.55 11.22 -17.06
C MET A 258 -22.81 11.57 -16.27
N LEU A 259 -22.79 11.44 -14.95
CA LEU A 259 -23.91 11.83 -14.09
C LEU A 259 -24.19 13.33 -14.18
N ARG A 260 -23.15 14.16 -14.25
CA ARG A 260 -23.29 15.61 -14.41
C ARG A 260 -24.00 15.97 -15.70
N VAL A 261 -23.60 15.35 -16.81
CA VAL A 261 -24.25 15.54 -18.11
C VAL A 261 -25.72 15.08 -18.09
N LEU A 262 -26.03 13.98 -17.41
CA LEU A 262 -27.40 13.46 -17.35
C LEU A 262 -28.32 14.27 -16.41
N HIS A 263 -27.77 15.02 -15.46
CA HIS A 263 -28.54 15.64 -14.38
C HIS A 263 -28.32 17.15 -14.18
N GLY A 264 -27.43 17.77 -14.97
CA GLY A 264 -27.28 19.22 -15.11
C GLY A 264 -26.68 19.99 -13.92
N SER A 265 -26.34 19.34 -12.81
CA SER A 265 -25.68 20.02 -11.67
C SER A 265 -24.65 19.15 -10.95
N ASP A 266 -23.55 19.76 -10.51
CA ASP A 266 -22.47 19.08 -9.79
C ASP A 266 -22.95 18.47 -8.48
N ARG A 267 -23.77 19.20 -7.71
CA ARG A 267 -24.31 18.70 -6.43
C ARG A 267 -25.11 17.41 -6.62
N LYS A 268 -25.99 17.36 -7.62
CA LYS A 268 -26.80 16.16 -7.90
C LYS A 268 -25.92 15.01 -8.43
N ALA A 269 -24.95 15.32 -9.28
CA ALA A 269 -24.00 14.33 -9.78
C ALA A 269 -23.18 13.69 -8.66
N PHE A 270 -22.67 14.48 -7.70
CA PHE A 270 -21.96 13.95 -6.54
C PHE A 270 -22.84 13.07 -5.65
N MET A 271 -24.07 13.50 -5.35
CA MET A 271 -24.99 12.69 -4.54
C MET A 271 -25.28 11.32 -5.18
N LEU A 272 -25.48 11.29 -6.50
CA LEU A 272 -25.75 10.05 -7.23
C LEU A 272 -24.50 9.19 -7.40
N LEU A 273 -23.32 9.80 -7.50
CA LEU A 273 -22.04 9.10 -7.51
C LEU A 273 -21.78 8.41 -6.16
N ASP A 274 -22.01 9.12 -5.05
CA ASP A 274 -21.88 8.55 -3.70
C ASP A 274 -22.87 7.40 -3.52
N GLN A 275 -24.13 7.57 -3.90
CA GLN A 275 -25.14 6.51 -3.87
C GLN A 275 -24.72 5.29 -4.71
N LEU A 276 -24.23 5.50 -5.94
CA LEU A 276 -23.78 4.40 -6.81
C LEU A 276 -22.62 3.62 -6.19
N ILE A 277 -21.69 4.30 -5.54
CA ILE A 277 -20.51 3.67 -4.94
C ILE A 277 -20.91 2.92 -3.66
N ASP A 278 -21.81 3.48 -2.85
CA ASP A 278 -22.34 2.81 -1.66
C ASP A 278 -23.18 1.57 -2.03
N GLU A 279 -24.02 1.66 -3.07
CA GLU A 279 -24.82 0.53 -3.55
C GLU A 279 -23.98 -0.53 -4.27
N ALA A 280 -22.94 -0.11 -4.98
CA ALA A 280 -21.94 -1.01 -5.54
C ALA A 280 -21.22 -1.81 -4.43
N ALA A 281 -20.83 -1.16 -3.35
CA ALA A 281 -20.23 -1.82 -2.19
C ALA A 281 -21.21 -2.80 -1.47
N GLN A 282 -22.51 -2.61 -1.66
CA GLN A 282 -23.59 -3.42 -1.07
C GLN A 282 -24.21 -4.45 -2.04
N SER A 283 -23.73 -4.58 -3.29
CA SER A 283 -24.15 -5.53 -4.34
C SER A 283 -25.45 -5.24 -5.12
N ARG A 284 -25.87 -3.96 -5.25
CA ARG A 284 -27.12 -3.58 -5.97
C ARG A 284 -27.00 -2.44 -7.00
N GLY A 285 -25.82 -2.14 -7.56
CA GLY A 285 -25.62 -0.98 -8.45
C GLY A 285 -26.44 -0.98 -9.75
N ARG A 286 -26.81 -2.15 -10.28
CA ARG A 286 -27.59 -2.26 -11.54
C ARG A 286 -28.98 -1.62 -11.49
N LYS A 287 -29.65 -1.61 -10.33
CA LYS A 287 -30.99 -1.00 -10.18
C LYS A 287 -30.92 0.51 -10.24
N VAL A 288 -29.93 1.10 -9.57
CA VAL A 288 -29.67 2.55 -9.57
C VAL A 288 -29.45 3.07 -10.99
N ILE A 289 -28.66 2.37 -11.82
CA ILE A 289 -28.37 2.79 -13.20
C ILE A 289 -29.65 2.88 -14.05
N GLN A 290 -30.61 2.00 -13.83
CA GLN A 290 -31.88 2.04 -14.56
C GLN A 290 -32.72 3.26 -14.15
N GLU A 291 -32.67 3.64 -12.87
CA GLU A 291 -33.37 4.80 -12.32
C GLU A 291 -32.67 6.14 -12.67
N LEU A 292 -31.37 6.10 -12.96
CA LEU A 292 -30.55 7.27 -13.28
C LEU A 292 -30.74 7.82 -14.69
N LEU A 293 -31.20 7.01 -15.65
CA LEU A 293 -31.26 7.44 -17.05
C LEU A 293 -32.47 8.37 -17.28
N PRO A 294 -32.23 9.66 -17.62
CA PRO A 294 -33.31 10.57 -17.95
C PRO A 294 -33.98 10.18 -19.28
N LYS A 295 -35.23 10.61 -19.46
CA LYS A 295 -35.97 10.43 -20.72
C LYS A 295 -35.40 11.29 -21.85
N ASP A 296 -34.91 12.49 -21.50
CA ASP A 296 -34.33 13.44 -22.43
C ASP A 296 -32.84 13.65 -22.08
N VAL A 297 -31.98 13.65 -23.09
CA VAL A 297 -30.54 13.86 -22.93
C VAL A 297 -30.08 14.96 -23.88
N ASN A 298 -29.35 15.95 -23.37
CA ASN A 298 -28.67 16.92 -24.22
C ASN A 298 -27.52 16.22 -24.96
N LEU A 299 -27.68 16.03 -26.28
CA LEU A 299 -26.71 15.29 -27.10
C LEU A 299 -25.35 15.99 -27.19
N GLU A 300 -25.30 17.33 -27.12
CA GLU A 300 -24.04 18.08 -27.16
C GLU A 300 -23.24 17.89 -25.87
N GLU A 301 -23.90 18.04 -24.72
CA GLU A 301 -23.31 17.77 -23.41
C GLU A 301 -22.91 16.29 -23.26
N LEU A 302 -23.72 15.37 -23.79
CA LEU A 302 -23.43 13.94 -23.82
C LEU A 302 -22.13 13.64 -24.52
N ARG A 303 -21.89 14.23 -25.69
CA ARG A 303 -20.64 14.04 -26.42
C ARG A 303 -19.44 14.59 -25.67
N ALA A 304 -19.57 15.76 -25.04
CA ALA A 304 -18.50 16.31 -24.21
C ALA A 304 -18.16 15.39 -23.02
N GLY A 305 -19.17 14.86 -22.33
CA GLY A 305 -19.00 13.89 -21.25
C GLY A 305 -18.31 12.60 -21.72
N LEU A 306 -18.72 12.05 -22.86
CA LEU A 306 -18.12 10.84 -23.45
C LEU A 306 -16.67 11.04 -23.91
N VAL A 307 -16.30 12.24 -24.36
CA VAL A 307 -14.90 12.58 -24.68
C VAL A 307 -14.05 12.57 -23.41
N ILE A 308 -14.52 13.20 -22.32
CA ILE A 308 -13.81 13.20 -21.04
C ILE A 308 -13.69 11.77 -20.49
N ALA A 309 -14.78 11.01 -20.51
CA ALA A 309 -14.80 9.61 -20.10
C ALA A 309 -13.78 8.77 -20.89
N ARG A 310 -13.72 8.97 -22.22
CA ARG A 310 -12.73 8.29 -23.06
C ARG A 310 -11.29 8.64 -22.65
N THR A 311 -10.98 9.91 -22.44
CA THR A 311 -9.64 10.34 -22.02
C THR A 311 -9.23 9.68 -20.70
N ASN A 312 -10.11 9.67 -19.71
CA ASN A 312 -9.89 9.02 -18.42
C ASN A 312 -9.64 7.50 -18.56
N LEU A 313 -10.37 6.83 -19.46
CA LEU A 313 -10.17 5.40 -19.72
C LEU A 313 -8.86 5.12 -20.46
N GLU A 314 -8.46 5.99 -21.39
CA GLU A 314 -7.15 5.91 -22.06
C GLU A 314 -6.00 6.15 -21.06
N ASP A 315 -6.15 7.10 -20.14
CA ASP A 315 -5.19 7.33 -19.06
C ASP A 315 -5.13 6.12 -18.10
N SER A 316 -6.26 5.47 -17.83
CA SER A 316 -6.30 4.21 -17.07
C SER A 316 -5.49 3.09 -17.74
N LEU A 317 -5.52 2.99 -19.07
CA LEU A 317 -4.69 2.02 -19.81
C LEU A 317 -3.19 2.34 -19.71
N ARG A 318 -2.81 3.62 -19.61
CA ARG A 318 -1.40 4.01 -19.44
C ARG A 318 -0.84 3.65 -18.07
N GLU A 319 -1.70 3.66 -17.05
CA GLU A 319 -1.34 3.29 -15.68
C GLU A 319 -1.34 1.77 -15.44
N LEU A 320 -2.12 1.02 -16.20
CA LEU A 320 -2.30 -0.44 -16.05
C LEU A 320 -0.99 -1.25 -16.01
N PRO A 321 0.06 -0.96 -16.81
CA PRO A 321 1.34 -1.66 -16.73
C PRO A 321 2.00 -1.57 -15.35
N TYR A 322 1.89 -0.43 -14.67
CA TYR A 322 2.44 -0.26 -13.32
C TYR A 322 1.64 -1.05 -12.29
N PHE A 323 0.32 -1.13 -12.46
CA PHE A 323 -0.53 -1.96 -11.61
C PHE A 323 -0.20 -3.47 -11.79
N LYS A 324 0.00 -3.92 -13.04
CA LYS A 324 0.48 -5.27 -13.36
C LYS A 324 1.82 -5.58 -12.68
N LEU A 325 2.80 -4.68 -12.83
CA LEU A 325 4.13 -4.81 -12.23
C LEU A 325 4.07 -4.90 -10.69
N MET A 326 3.17 -4.14 -10.06
CA MET A 326 2.98 -4.21 -8.61
C MET A 326 2.54 -5.59 -8.17
N VAL A 327 1.57 -6.22 -8.85
CA VAL A 327 1.12 -7.58 -8.53
C VAL A 327 2.28 -8.57 -8.66
N GLU A 328 3.07 -8.48 -9.74
CA GLU A 328 4.26 -9.32 -9.94
C GLU A 328 5.29 -9.16 -8.81
N LYS A 329 5.63 -7.92 -8.44
CA LYS A 329 6.61 -7.63 -7.39
C LYS A 329 6.10 -8.02 -6.00
N PHE A 330 4.80 -7.91 -5.76
CA PHE A 330 4.18 -8.41 -4.55
C PHE A 330 4.31 -9.93 -4.43
N PHE A 331 4.08 -10.71 -5.51
CA PHE A 331 4.29 -12.15 -5.50
C PHE A 331 5.74 -12.52 -5.16
N THR A 332 6.70 -11.81 -5.75
CA THR A 332 8.13 -11.99 -5.41
C THR A 332 8.39 -11.72 -3.93
N LEU A 333 7.84 -10.64 -3.37
CA LEU A 333 8.01 -10.27 -1.96
C LEU A 333 7.33 -11.27 -1.01
N LEU A 334 6.18 -11.81 -1.38
CA LEU A 334 5.43 -12.82 -0.63
C LEU A 334 6.15 -14.15 -0.50
N ASN A 335 6.83 -14.59 -1.57
CA ASN A 335 7.61 -15.81 -1.53
C ASN A 335 8.81 -15.70 -0.58
N LEU A 336 9.19 -14.48 -0.18
CA LEU A 336 10.34 -14.23 0.70
C LEU A 336 9.94 -13.98 2.16
N ILE A 337 8.84 -13.26 2.42
CA ILE A 337 8.47 -12.78 3.78
C ILE A 337 7.13 -13.39 4.26
N ASN A 338 6.41 -14.10 3.37
CA ASN A 338 5.13 -14.81 3.61
C ASN A 338 4.23 -14.19 4.71
N ILE A 339 3.81 -12.95 4.46
CA ILE A 339 2.86 -12.25 5.32
C ILE A 339 1.43 -12.66 4.87
N PRO A 340 0.63 -13.38 5.69
CA PRO A 340 -0.66 -13.94 5.27
C PRO A 340 -1.64 -12.90 4.74
N ILE A 341 -1.69 -11.70 5.36
CA ILE A 341 -2.57 -10.62 4.89
C ILE A 341 -2.18 -10.11 3.49
N ILE A 342 -0.89 -10.17 3.13
CA ILE A 342 -0.41 -9.79 1.80
C ILE A 342 -0.70 -10.91 0.80
N ARG A 343 -0.70 -12.19 1.21
CA ARG A 343 -0.98 -13.33 0.33
C ARG A 343 -2.43 -13.31 -0.17
N ASP A 344 -3.37 -13.22 0.75
CA ASP A 344 -4.81 -13.12 0.44
C ASP A 344 -5.11 -11.86 -0.41
N PHE A 345 -4.35 -10.79 -0.20
CA PHE A 345 -4.43 -9.58 -1.00
C PHE A 345 -3.96 -9.84 -2.44
N CYS A 346 -2.81 -10.48 -2.64
CA CYS A 346 -2.22 -10.67 -3.98
C CYS A 346 -3.02 -11.60 -4.89
N GLU A 347 -3.59 -12.68 -4.35
CA GLU A 347 -4.47 -13.57 -5.10
C GLU A 347 -5.69 -12.80 -5.64
N LYS A 348 -6.28 -11.95 -4.80
CA LYS A 348 -7.38 -11.04 -5.20
C LYS A 348 -6.91 -10.01 -6.22
N GLU A 349 -5.78 -9.33 -5.99
CA GLU A 349 -5.27 -8.29 -6.90
C GLU A 349 -4.99 -8.82 -8.30
N HIS A 350 -4.54 -10.06 -8.44
CA HIS A 350 -4.28 -10.64 -9.76
C HIS A 350 -5.57 -10.82 -10.58
N GLU A 351 -6.66 -11.24 -9.96
CA GLU A 351 -7.99 -11.29 -10.61
C GLU A 351 -8.49 -9.88 -10.94
N LEU A 352 -8.27 -8.92 -10.03
CA LEU A 352 -8.66 -7.52 -10.23
C LEU A 352 -7.94 -6.87 -11.42
N VAL A 353 -6.65 -7.15 -11.62
CA VAL A 353 -5.89 -6.63 -12.77
C VAL A 353 -6.47 -7.14 -14.09
N ARG A 354 -6.78 -8.44 -14.18
CA ARG A 354 -7.40 -9.02 -15.39
C ARG A 354 -8.79 -8.42 -15.64
N HIS A 355 -9.58 -8.27 -14.59
CA HIS A 355 -10.90 -7.64 -14.69
C HIS A 355 -10.77 -6.17 -15.12
N ALA A 356 -9.81 -5.43 -14.57
CA ALA A 356 -9.59 -4.03 -14.91
C ALA A 356 -9.28 -3.82 -16.39
N GLU A 357 -8.36 -4.60 -16.96
CA GLU A 357 -8.04 -4.53 -18.39
C GLU A 357 -9.26 -4.82 -19.28
N SER A 358 -10.02 -5.86 -18.95
CA SER A 358 -11.23 -6.22 -19.67
C SER A 358 -12.26 -5.09 -19.63
N SER A 359 -12.54 -4.56 -18.44
CA SER A 359 -13.52 -3.50 -18.20
C SER A 359 -13.13 -2.19 -18.87
N ILE A 360 -11.85 -1.78 -18.81
CA ILE A 360 -11.38 -0.56 -19.50
C ILE A 360 -11.60 -0.68 -21.01
N ASN A 361 -11.22 -1.81 -21.61
CA ASN A 361 -11.40 -2.04 -23.04
C ASN A 361 -12.88 -2.14 -23.45
N GLN A 362 -13.73 -2.73 -22.61
CA GLN A 362 -15.16 -2.77 -22.84
C GLN A 362 -15.78 -1.37 -22.77
N ALA A 363 -15.47 -0.60 -21.72
CA ALA A 363 -15.97 0.76 -21.55
C ALA A 363 -15.51 1.70 -22.67
N LEU A 364 -14.26 1.58 -23.15
CA LEU A 364 -13.76 2.34 -24.29
C LEU A 364 -14.54 2.07 -25.58
N ARG A 365 -14.88 0.79 -25.84
CA ARG A 365 -15.70 0.42 -27.00
C ARG A 365 -17.10 1.02 -26.90
N LEU A 366 -17.73 0.91 -25.73
CA LEU A 366 -19.07 1.44 -25.47
C LEU A 366 -19.11 2.98 -25.53
N ALA A 367 -18.10 3.67 -25.01
CA ALA A 367 -17.99 5.12 -25.09
C ALA A 367 -17.86 5.60 -26.55
N LYS A 368 -17.08 4.90 -27.38
CA LYS A 368 -16.94 5.18 -28.81
C LYS A 368 -18.26 4.96 -29.56
N ASP A 369 -18.94 3.85 -29.30
CA ASP A 369 -20.24 3.54 -29.90
C ASP A 369 -21.31 4.57 -29.51
N ALA A 370 -21.42 4.90 -28.22
CA ALA A 370 -22.35 5.90 -27.72
C ALA A 370 -22.10 7.29 -28.35
N ASN A 371 -20.84 7.70 -28.47
CA ASN A 371 -20.48 8.98 -29.09
C ASN A 371 -20.82 9.01 -30.59
N PHE A 372 -20.59 7.90 -31.31
CA PHE A 372 -20.95 7.79 -32.72
C PHE A 372 -22.47 7.85 -32.94
N LYS A 373 -23.25 7.15 -32.09
CA LYS A 373 -24.72 7.20 -32.12
C LYS A 373 -25.24 8.60 -31.80
N ALA A 374 -24.68 9.27 -30.79
CA ALA A 374 -25.04 10.64 -30.44
C ALA A 374 -24.75 11.62 -31.59
N TYR A 375 -23.59 11.48 -32.23
CA TYR A 375 -23.23 12.27 -33.41
C TYR A 375 -24.23 12.09 -34.56
N ARG A 376 -24.58 10.84 -34.90
CA ARG A 376 -25.58 10.57 -35.94
C ARG A 376 -26.95 11.16 -35.60
N ALA A 377 -27.41 11.04 -34.36
CA ALA A 377 -28.68 11.63 -33.93
C ALA A 377 -28.68 13.16 -34.06
N MET A 378 -27.55 13.82 -33.76
CA MET A 378 -27.40 15.26 -33.96
C MET A 378 -27.38 15.67 -35.44
N GLU A 379 -26.68 14.94 -36.30
CA GLU A 379 -26.68 15.21 -37.75
C GLU A 379 -28.09 15.09 -38.33
N GLU A 380 -28.84 14.06 -37.90
CA GLU A 380 -30.20 13.85 -38.35
C GLU A 380 -31.16 14.94 -37.85
N LEU A 381 -31.03 15.37 -36.59
CA LEU A 381 -31.77 16.52 -36.05
C LEU A 381 -31.50 17.79 -36.89
N LYS A 382 -30.24 18.04 -37.25
CA LYS A 382 -29.86 19.18 -38.11
C LYS A 382 -30.49 19.07 -39.49
N ARG A 383 -30.50 17.89 -40.10
CA ARG A 383 -31.14 17.64 -41.41
C ARG A 383 -32.64 17.89 -41.36
N LEU A 384 -33.33 17.35 -40.36
CA LEU A 384 -34.77 17.56 -40.17
C LEU A 384 -35.13 19.04 -40.00
N ASN A 385 -34.33 19.79 -39.23
CA ASN A 385 -34.51 21.23 -39.05
C ASN A 385 -34.19 22.06 -40.31
N SER A 386 -33.29 21.57 -41.16
CA SER A 386 -32.95 22.23 -42.44
C SER A 386 -33.93 21.94 -43.58
N GLY A 387 -34.65 20.81 -43.54
CA GLY A 387 -35.67 20.43 -44.53
C GLY A 387 -37.10 20.84 -44.17
N ALA A 388 -37.30 21.45 -43.00
CA ALA A 388 -38.57 22.04 -42.55
C ALA A 388 -38.64 23.57 -42.79
N ARG A 389 -37.62 24.15 -43.42
CA ARG A 389 -37.64 25.49 -44.04
C ARG A 389 -37.79 25.32 -45.55
#